data_AF-A0A358IYR5-F1
#
_entry.id   AF-A0A358IYR5-F1
#
_cell.length_a   1.000
_cell.length_b   1.000
_cell.length_c   1.000
_cell.angle_alpha   90.00
_cell.angle_beta   90.00
_cell.angle_gamma   90.00
#
_symmetry.space_group_name_H-M   'P 1'
#
loop_
_entity.id
_entity.type
_entity.pdbx_description
1 polymer ?
#
loop_
_entity_poly.entity_id
_entity_poly.type
_entity_poly.pdbx_seq_one_letter_code
_entity_poly.pdbx_strand_id
1 'polypeptide(L)' 'MTKMYVNSKGQDVEIASMAYPHLCSAHAKLVREQRDGLRQIEIDAMAAEIATRDEAHAAAQAAEAEGAA' A
#
# COMPACT_ATOMS: atom_id res chain seq x y z
N MET A 1 -3.63 -14.22 -10.32
CA MET A 1 -2.88 -14.57 -9.10
C MET A 1 -3.00 -13.42 -8.13
N THR A 2 -3.49 -13.69 -6.92
CA THR A 2 -3.58 -12.68 -5.86
C THR A 2 -2.19 -12.36 -5.33
N LYS A 3 -1.82 -11.08 -5.27
CA LYS A 3 -0.54 -10.65 -4.71
C LYS A 3 -0.68 -10.50 -3.19
N MET A 4 0.12 -11.24 -2.44
CA MET A 4 0.11 -11.28 -0.99
C MET A 4 1.32 -10.53 -0.42
N TYR A 5 1.15 -9.98 0.78
CA TYR A 5 2.23 -9.44 1.59
C TYR A 5 2.20 -10.05 2.99
N VAL A 6 3.38 -10.33 3.55
CA VAL A 6 3.50 -10.84 4.92
C VAL A 6 3.63 -9.69 5.90
N ASN A 7 2.62 -9.51 6.75
CA ASN A 7 2.62 -8.44 7.74
C ASN A 7 3.62 -8.70 8.88
N SER A 8 3.79 -7.72 9.77
CA SER A 8 4.70 -7.84 10.92
C SER A 8 4.32 -8.92 11.94
N LYS A 9 3.13 -9.53 11.81
CA LYS A 9 2.67 -10.67 12.61
C LYS A 9 2.88 -12.01 11.89
N GLY A 10 3.50 -12.00 10.71
CA GLY A 10 3.72 -13.20 9.89
C GLY A 10 2.46 -13.70 9.17
N GLN A 11 1.45 -12.84 8.98
CA GLN A 11 0.20 -13.20 8.31
C GLN A 11 0.21 -12.73 6.86
N ASP A 12 -0.26 -13.58 5.96
CA ASP A 12 -0.53 -13.20 4.58
C ASP A 12 -1.74 -12.27 4.49
N VAL A 13 -1.54 -11.13 3.85
CA VAL A 13 -2.56 -10.13 3.59
C VAL A 13 -2.59 -9.86 2.10
N GLU A 14 -3.78 -9.90 1.52
CA GLU A 14 -3.97 -9.56 0.11
C GLU A 14 -3.77 -8.06 -0.09
N ILE A 15 -2.82 -7.69 -0.96
CA ILE A 15 -2.47 -6.29 -1.23
C ILE A 15 -3.69 -5.53 -1.77
N ALA A 16 -4.49 -6.17 -2.62
CA ALA A 16 -5.69 -5.58 -3.21
C ALA A 16 -6.84 -5.36 -2.20
N SER A 17 -6.83 -5.97 -1.01
CA SER A 17 -7.86 -5.73 0.01
C SER A 17 -7.41 -4.74 1.09
N MET A 18 -6.16 -4.28 1.04
CA MET A 18 -5.64 -3.31 2.00
C MET A 18 -6.31 -1.94 1.83
N ALA A 19 -6.65 -1.30 2.96
CA ALA A 19 -7.03 0.10 2.97
C ALA A 19 -5.85 0.96 2.47
N TYR A 20 -6.12 1.99 1.66
CA TYR A 20 -5.09 2.79 1.01
C TYR A 20 -4.05 3.39 1.98
N PRO A 21 -4.42 3.99 3.12
CA PRO A 21 -3.42 4.52 4.06
C PRO A 21 -2.51 3.43 4.66
N HIS A 22 -3.05 2.24 4.89
CA HIS A 22 -2.31 1.09 5.40
C HIS A 22 -1.37 0.52 4.33
N LEU A 23 -1.82 0.48 3.08
CA LEU A 23 -1.00 0.07 1.93
C LEU A 23 0.23 0.97 1.78
N CYS A 24 0.04 2.29 1.81
CA CYS A 24 1.15 3.25 1.73
C CYS A 24 2.13 3.11 2.90
N SER A 25 1.61 2.98 4.13
CA SER A 25 2.44 2.80 5.32
C SER A 25 3.23 1.49 5.31
N ALA A 26 2.60 0.40 4.86
CA ALA A 26 3.23 -0.91 4.74
C ALA A 26 4.33 -0.89 3.67
N HIS A 27 4.07 -0.29 2.50
CA HIS A 27 5.05 -0.12 1.44
C HIS A 27 6.28 0.67 1.93
N ALA A 28 6.07 1.83 2.57
CA ALA A 28 7.16 2.66 3.09
C ALA A 28 8.01 1.91 4.13
N LYS A 29 7.37 1.17 5.04
CA LYS A 29 8.06 0.35 6.03
C LYS A 29 8.87 -0.77 5.36
N LEU A 30 8.26 -1.44 4.39
CA LEU A 30 8.86 -2.56 3.68
C LEU A 30 10.11 -2.14 2.90
N VAL A 31 10.04 -1.03 2.16
CA VAL A 31 11.18 -0.45 1.44
C VAL A 31 12.32 -0.08 2.40
N ARG A 32 12.00 0.51 3.56
CA ARG A 32 13.01 0.89 4.56
C ARG A 32 13.69 -0.31 5.21
N GLU A 33 12.96 -1.40 5.41
CA GLU A 33 13.43 -2.59 6.16
C GLU A 33 14.03 -3.67 5.24
N GLN A 34 13.81 -3.59 3.92
CA GLN A 34 14.40 -4.50 2.96
C GLN A 34 15.92 -4.29 2.88
N ARG A 35 16.69 -5.35 3.17
CA ARG A 35 18.16 -5.35 3.05
C ARG A 35 18.67 -6.16 1.84
N ASP A 36 17.99 -7.28 1.54
CA ASP A 36 18.56 -8.33 0.68
C ASP A 36 17.70 -8.68 -0.54
N GLY A 37 16.80 -7.79 -0.99
CA GLY A 37 15.98 -8.01 -2.19
C GLY A 37 14.88 -9.08 -2.06
N LEU A 38 14.87 -9.89 -0.99
CA LEU A 38 13.93 -11.01 -0.79
C LEU A 38 12.44 -10.64 -0.89
N ARG A 39 12.11 -9.38 -0.60
CA ARG A 39 10.74 -8.86 -0.60
C ARG A 39 10.44 -7.91 -1.77
N GLN A 40 11.27 -7.93 -2.81
CA GLN A 40 11.11 -7.01 -3.95
C GLN A 40 9.77 -7.21 -4.66
N ILE A 41 9.33 -8.46 -4.79
CA ILE A 41 8.04 -8.81 -5.40
C ILE A 41 6.87 -8.16 -4.65
N GLU A 42 6.93 -8.11 -3.31
CA GLU A 42 5.90 -7.47 -2.48
C GLU A 42 5.94 -5.95 -2.64
N ILE A 43 7.13 -5.35 -2.70
CA ILE A 43 7.32 -3.92 -2.93
C ILE A 43 6.74 -3.51 -4.28
N ASP A 44 7.12 -4.21 -5.35
CA ASP A 44 6.65 -3.93 -6.71
C ASP A 44 5.11 -4.11 -6.80
N ALA A 45 4.58 -5.10 -6.09
CA ALA A 45 3.15 -5.34 -5.99
C ALA A 45 2.41 -4.18 -5.29
N MET A 46 2.91 -3.73 -4.14
CA MET A 46 2.32 -2.61 -3.41
C MET A 46 2.45 -1.30 -4.18
N ALA A 47 3.61 -1.05 -4.80
CA ALA A 47 3.85 0.15 -5.60
C ALA A 47 2.88 0.24 -6.79
N ALA A 48 2.65 -0.87 -7.50
CA ALA A 48 1.67 -0.93 -8.59
C ALA A 48 0.23 -0.68 -8.10
N GLU A 49 -0.13 -1.21 -6.93
CA GLU A 49 -1.47 -1.02 -6.36
C GLU A 49 -1.68 0.43 -5.88
N ILE A 50 -0.66 1.03 -5.26
CA ILE A 50 -0.68 2.45 -4.87
C ILE A 50 -0.88 3.32 -6.11
N ALA A 51 -0.08 3.11 -7.16
CA ALA A 51 -0.19 3.88 -8.40
C ALA A 51 -1.59 3.77 -9.04
N THR A 52 -2.25 2.62 -8.91
CA THR A 52 -3.61 2.42 -9.44
C THR A 52 -4.67 3.20 -8.65
N ARG A 53 -4.46 3.42 -7.35
CA ARG A 53 -5.45 4.04 -6.45
C ARG A 53 -5.18 5.51 -6.14
N ASP A 54 -3.99 6.01 -6.48
CA ASP A 54 -3.52 7.33 -6.06
C ASP A 54 -4.46 8.45 -6.55
N GLU A 55 -4.92 8.38 -7.80
CA GLU A 55 -5.87 9.36 -8.35
C GLU A 55 -7.21 9.38 -7.59
N ALA A 56 -7.76 8.20 -7.28
CA ALA A 56 -9.02 8.09 -6.55
C ALA A 56 -8.88 8.59 -5.10
N HIS A 57 -7.74 8.31 -4.45
CA HIS A 57 -7.48 8.77 -3.09
C HIS A 57 -7.21 10.29 -3.05
N ALA A 58 -6.49 10.83 -4.04
CA ALA A 58 -6.26 12.27 -4.16
C ALA A 58 -7.59 13.03 -4.34
N ALA A 59 -8.50 12.52 -5.17
CA ALA A 59 -9.83 13.09 -5.35
C ALA A 59 -10.67 13.03 -4.05
N ALA A 60 -10.63 11.91 -3.32
CA ALA A 60 -11.35 11.76 -2.05
C ALA A 60 -10.85 12.75 -0.97
N GLN A 61 -9.53 12.93 -0.84
CA GLN A 61 -8.96 13.88 0.12
C GLN A 61 -9.25 15.35 -0.22
N ALA A 62 -9.29 15.70 -1.50
CA ALA A 62 -9.70 17.04 -1.92
C ALA A 62 -11.16 17.35 -1.53
N ALA A 63 -12.06 16.36 -1.69
CA ALA A 63 -13.47 16.50 -1.31
C ALA A 63 -13.68 16.58 0.22
N GLU A 64 -12.91 15.83 1.01
CA GLU A 64 -12.95 15.91 2.48
C GLU A 64 -12.44 17.26 3.01
N ALA A 65 -11.43 17.85 2.36
CA ALA A 65 -10.90 19.17 2.74
C ALA A 65 -11.88 20.31 2.45
N GLU A 66 -12.67 20.23 1.36
CA GLU A 66 -13.70 21.22 1.03
C GLU A 66 -14.98 21.08 1.86
N GLY A 67 -15.35 19.87 2.27
CA GLY A 67 -16.54 19.62 3.10
C GLY A 67 -16.38 19.95 4.59
N ALA A 68 -15.14 20.17 5.06
CA ALA A 68 -14.82 20.53 6.44
C ALA A 68 -14.66 22.05 6.67
N ALA A 69 -14.91 22.87 5.64
CA ALA A 69 -14.76 24.33 5.65
C ALA A 69 -16.08 25.07 5.94
#